data_AF-A0A7K4UG38-F1
#
_entry.id   AF-A0A7K4UG38-F1
#
_cell.length_a   1.000
_cell.length_b   1.000
_cell.length_c   1.000
_cell.angle_alpha   90.00
_cell.angle_beta   90.00
_cell.angle_gamma   90.00
#
_symmetry.space_group_name_H-M   'P 1'
#
loop_
_entity.id
_entity.type
_entity.pdbx_description
1 polymer ?
#
loop_
_entity_poly.entity_id
_entity_poly.type
_entity_poly.pdbx_seq_one_letter_code
_entity_poly.pdbx_strand_id
1 'polypeptide(L)' 'VYNATPTWGVTVGDALGVADPVLTQHLHLHQGQTFSFLGIRVSSPLSLVVNGKRPPGSALAPPRLALSNPSAPP' A
#
# COMPACT_ATOMS: atom_id res chain seq x y z
N VAL A 1 2.24 0.50 -0.86
CA VAL A 1 1.71 -0.34 0.24
C VAL A 1 0.34 0.19 0.60
N TYR A 2 -0.67 -0.65 0.63
CA TYR A 2 -2.05 -0.26 0.93
C TYR A 2 -2.36 -0.46 2.42
N ASN A 3 -3.51 0.06 2.87
CA ASN A 3 -4.04 -0.09 4.22
C ASN A 3 -3.06 0.28 5.36
N ALA A 4 -2.12 1.19 5.09
CA ALA A 4 -1.22 1.73 6.09
C ALA A 4 -1.85 2.96 6.76
N THR A 5 -1.56 3.15 8.05
CA THR A 5 -1.87 4.42 8.74
C THR A 5 -1.04 5.56 8.11
N PRO A 6 -1.53 6.82 8.07
CA PRO A 6 -0.78 7.95 7.54
C PRO A 6 0.57 8.20 8.23
N THR A 7 0.73 7.72 9.46
CA THR A 7 1.96 7.89 10.26
C THR A 7 2.97 6.76 10.06
N TRP A 8 2.65 5.74 9.26
CA TRP A 8 3.54 4.62 8.99
C TRP A 8 4.32 4.83 7.68
N GLY A 9 5.58 4.43 7.71
CA GLY A 9 6.47 4.46 6.56
C GLY A 9 7.73 3.65 6.82
N VAL A 10 8.66 3.74 5.87
CA VAL A 10 9.99 3.14 5.94
C VAL A 10 11.03 4.21 5.61
N THR A 11 12.28 3.97 6.01
CA THR A 11 13.38 4.92 5.79
C THR A 11 14.23 4.46 4.61
N VAL A 12 14.85 5.42 3.92
CA VAL A 12 15.89 5.11 2.92
C VAL A 12 17.00 4.32 3.59
N GLY A 13 17.31 3.13 3.04
CA GLY A 13 18.31 2.21 3.58
C GLY A 13 17.73 1.03 4.37
N ASP A 14 16.44 1.03 4.70
CA ASP A 14 15.80 -0.12 5.34
C ASP A 14 15.75 -1.32 4.38
N ALA A 15 16.09 -2.50 4.90
CA ALA A 15 15.90 -3.77 4.19
C ALA A 15 14.44 -4.21 4.27
N LEU A 16 13.83 -4.51 3.13
CA LEU A 16 12.42 -4.91 3.03
C LEU A 16 12.28 -6.33 2.48
N GLY A 17 11.59 -7.19 3.22
CA GLY A 17 11.12 -8.49 2.75
C GLY A 17 9.64 -8.41 2.37
N VAL A 18 9.31 -8.93 1.19
CA VAL A 18 7.93 -9.13 0.72
C VAL A 18 7.77 -10.62 0.41
N ALA A 19 6.91 -11.32 1.14
CA ALA A 19 6.58 -12.70 0.81
C ALA A 19 5.71 -12.75 -0.45
N ASP A 20 6.02 -13.67 -1.37
CA ASP A 20 5.27 -13.95 -2.60
C ASP A 20 4.88 -12.69 -3.39
N PRO A 21 5.85 -11.87 -3.84
CA PRO A 21 5.57 -10.61 -4.50
C PRO A 21 4.91 -10.84 -5.87
N VAL A 22 3.80 -10.16 -6.11
CA VAL A 22 3.18 -10.07 -7.44
C VAL A 22 3.75 -8.85 -8.15
N LEU A 23 4.56 -9.09 -9.18
CA LEU A 23 5.12 -8.05 -10.04
C LEU A 23 4.09 -7.63 -11.09
N THR A 24 3.91 -6.32 -11.25
CA THR A 24 3.07 -5.75 -12.31
C THR A 24 3.91 -4.84 -13.19
N GLN A 25 3.86 -5.04 -14.50
CA GLN A 25 4.39 -4.09 -15.46
C GLN A 25 3.33 -3.04 -15.78
N HIS A 26 3.64 -1.79 -15.48
CA HIS A 26 2.79 -0.64 -15.77
C HIS A 26 3.29 0.06 -17.02
N LEU A 27 2.37 0.28 -17.97
CA LEU A 27 2.59 1.11 -19.14
C LEU A 27 1.34 1.99 -19.32
N HIS A 28 1.48 3.28 -19.02
CA HIS A 28 0.38 4.23 -19.05
C HIS A 28 0.70 5.37 -20.03
N LEU A 29 -0.26 5.75 -20.86
CA LEU A 29 -0.21 6.94 -21.69
C LEU A 29 -1.23 7.94 -21.16
N HIS A 30 -0.78 9.11 -20.72
CA HIS A 30 -1.65 10.15 -20.21
C HIS A 30 -1.14 11.54 -20.62
N GLN A 31 -2.01 12.37 -21.19
CA GLN A 31 -1.67 13.73 -21.65
C GLN A 31 -0.40 13.77 -22.54
N GLY A 32 -0.27 12.80 -23.45
CA GLY A 32 0.87 12.71 -24.38
C GLY A 32 2.19 12.23 -23.74
N GLN A 33 2.19 11.87 -22.46
CA GLN A 33 3.36 11.33 -21.76
C GLN A 33 3.21 9.84 -21.47
N THR A 34 4.30 9.10 -21.65
CA THR A 34 4.37 7.66 -21.39
C THR A 34 5.05 7.40 -20.05
N PHE A 35 4.38 6.67 -19.16
CA PHE A 35 4.91 6.22 -17.89
C PHE A 35 5.09 4.70 -17.94
N SER A 36 6.34 4.24 -17.86
CA SER A 36 6.68 2.82 -17.85
C SER A 36 7.49 2.47 -16.62
N PHE A 37 6.96 1.57 -15.79
CA PHE A 37 7.61 1.14 -14.55
C PHE A 37 7.12 -0.22 -14.09
N LEU A 38 7.90 -0.88 -13.23
CA LEU A 38 7.47 -2.07 -12.51
C LEU A 38 6.92 -1.69 -11.13
N GLY A 39 5.87 -2.38 -10.69
CA GLY A 39 5.25 -2.16 -9.40
C GLY A 39 5.03 -3.47 -8.64
N ILE A 40 5.13 -3.40 -7.31
CA ILE A 40 4.72 -4.49 -6.41
C ILE A 40 3.58 -3.99 -5.56
N ARG A 41 2.43 -4.66 -5.65
CA ARG A 41 1.27 -4.34 -4.83
C ARG A 41 1.34 -5.09 -3.50
N VAL A 42 1.64 -4.35 -2.43
CA VAL A 42 1.58 -4.87 -1.06
C VAL A 42 0.26 -4.45 -0.42
N SER A 43 -0.59 -5.41 -0.04
CA SER A 43 -1.95 -5.16 0.46
C SER A 43 -2.00 -4.47 1.83
N SER A 44 -0.99 -4.70 2.66
CA SER A 44 -0.90 -4.21 4.04
C SER A 44 0.56 -4.09 4.49
N PRO A 45 0.94 -3.11 5.33
CA PRO A 45 2.26 -3.07 5.94
C PRO A 45 2.58 -4.34 6.76
N LEU A 46 1.58 -5.06 7.26
CA LEU A 46 1.78 -6.30 8.02
C LEU A 46 2.24 -7.49 7.15
N SER A 47 2.22 -7.36 5.83
CA SER A 47 2.76 -8.34 4.88
C SER A 47 4.25 -8.14 4.61
N LEU A 48 4.87 -7.15 5.25
CA LEU A 48 6.29 -6.85 5.10
C LEU A 48 7.12 -7.36 6.28
N VAL A 49 8.42 -7.50 6.03
CA VAL A 49 9.46 -7.57 7.04
C VAL A 49 10.40 -6.38 6.83
N VAL A 50 10.60 -5.53 7.84
CA VAL A 50 11.46 -4.35 7.79
C VAL A 50 12.64 -4.58 8.73
N ASN A 51 13.86 -4.60 8.21
CA ASN A 51 15.09 -4.88 8.97
C ASN A 51 14.98 -6.15 9.84
N GLY A 52 14.41 -7.21 9.27
CA GLY A 52 14.18 -8.49 9.96
C GLY A 52 13.01 -8.52 10.94
N LYS A 53 12.22 -7.43 11.07
CA LYS A 53 11.09 -7.34 12.01
C LYS A 53 9.78 -7.08 11.30
N ARG A 54 8.70 -7.71 11.77
CA ARG A 54 7.34 -7.44 11.27
C ARG A 54 6.86 -6.08 11.81
N PRO A 55 6.23 -5.21 10.98
CA PRO A 55 5.62 -3.98 11.46
C PRO A 55 4.55 -4.25 12.53
N PRO A 56 4.36 -3.32 13.49
CA PRO A 56 3.35 -3.47 14.54
C PRO A 56 1.92 -3.32 13.99
N GLY A 57 0.92 -3.80 14.72
CA GLY A 57 -0.49 -3.67 14.32
C GLY A 57 -0.94 -2.21 14.13
N SER A 58 -0.33 -1.26 14.85
CA SER A 58 -0.57 0.18 14.69
C SER A 58 -0.13 0.73 13.33
N ALA A 59 0.61 -0.03 12.53
CA ALA A 59 0.93 0.30 11.15
C ALA A 59 -0.30 0.25 10.23
N LEU A 60 -1.35 -0.49 10.59
CA LEU A 60 -2.58 -0.54 9.83
C LEU A 60 -3.38 0.76 9.96
N ALA A 61 -4.08 1.14 8.89
CA ALA A 61 -5.08 2.19 8.97
C ALA A 61 -6.19 1.77 9.97
N PRO A 62 -6.73 2.72 10.77
CA PRO A 62 -7.79 2.41 11.70
C PRO A 62 -9.08 2.04 10.95
N PRO A 63 -9.87 1.07 11.44
CA PRO A 63 -11.16 0.77 10.86
C PRO A 63 -12.05 2.01 10.96
N ARG A 64 -12.71 2.38 9.87
CA ARG A 64 -13.71 3.44 9.86
C ARG A 64 -15.07 2.81 9.66
N LEU A 65 -15.99 3.08 10.59
CA LEU A 65 -17.39 2.73 10.40
C LEU A 65 -17.91 3.55 9.22
N ALA A 66 -18.26 2.87 8.12
CA ALA A 66 -18.99 3.50 7.04
C ALA A 66 -20.42 3.73 7.53
N LEU A 67 -20.71 4.92 8.06
CA LEU A 67 -22.08 5.39 8.16
C LEU A 67 -22.56 5.62 6.72
N SER A 68 -23.25 4.65 6.14
CA SER A 68 -23.95 4.86 4.88
C SER A 68 -24.91 6.02 5.08
N ASN A 69 -24.78 7.04 4.25
CA ASN A 69 -25.71 8.16 4.27
C ASN A 69 -27.10 7.64 3.87
N PRO A 70 -28.12 7.68 4.75
CA PRO A 70 -29.47 7.24 4.40
C PRO A 70 -30.14 8.10 3.32
N SER A 71 -29.55 9.23 2.92
CA SER A 71 -30.04 10.10 1.86
C SER A 71 -29.33 9.91 0.50
N ALA A 72 -28.48 8.89 0.32
CA ALA A 72 -27.86 8.61 -0.97
C ALA A 72 -28.89 7.93 -1.90
N PRO A 73 -29.20 8.51 -3.09
CA PRO A 73 -30.08 7.85 -4.05
C PRO A 73 -29.43 6.57 -4.61
N PRO A 74 -30.25 5.60 -5.08
CA PRO A 74 -29.81 4.30 -5.58
C PRO A 74 -28.94 4.39 -6.85
#